data_AF-A0A6N7IH80-F1
#
_entry.id   AF-A0A6N7IH80-F1
#
_cell.length_a   1.000
_cell.length_b   1.000
_cell.length_c   1.000
_cell.angle_alpha   90.00
_cell.angle_beta   90.00
_cell.angle_gamma   90.00
#
_symmetry.space_group_name_H-M   'P 1'
#
loop_
_entity.id
_entity.type
_entity.pdbx_description
1 polymer ?
#
loop_
_entity_poly.entity_id
_entity_poly.type
_entity_poly.pdbx_seq_one_letter_code
_entity_poly.pdbx_strand_id
1 'polypeptide(L)'
;MTDDASPGSAGEKVPPGVDPNVAHVARIWNYWLGDKDNYEVDRQVGDQILAMLPDVARLVRAHARVLLTSTLEGVTDYIEADLRDPDTILREAARTLDFDQPIALMLMGIVEFITDNDEAYAIVRRLLDAPPSGSYLAFYDGTNVVHREASDRIAQVWNESGNTPVATRTQPFDSLDEVDAFCAVGRKP
;
A
#
# COMPACT_ATOMS: atom_id res chain seq x y z
N MET A 1 -35.80 23.47 20.55
CA MET A 1 -35.61 22.99 19.17
C MET A 1 -34.52 23.85 18.56
N THR A 2 -33.28 23.49 18.85
CA THR A 2 -32.10 24.09 18.26
C THR A 2 -31.67 23.19 17.11
N ASP A 3 -31.58 23.79 15.93
CA ASP A 3 -30.82 23.31 14.78
C ASP A 3 -29.47 22.76 15.25
N ASP A 4 -29.19 21.51 14.92
CA ASP A 4 -27.86 20.91 15.10
C ASP A 4 -27.38 20.44 13.72
N ALA A 5 -26.95 21.42 12.93
CA ALA A 5 -26.24 21.19 11.69
C ALA A 5 -24.90 20.53 12.03
N SER A 6 -24.78 19.23 11.74
CA SER A 6 -23.50 18.52 11.78
C SER A 6 -22.59 19.04 10.65
N PRO A 7 -21.37 19.54 10.92
CA PRO A 7 -20.52 20.08 9.88
C PRO A 7 -19.77 18.93 9.19
N GLY A 8 -20.32 18.43 8.09
CA GLY A 8 -19.46 18.15 6.94
C GLY A 8 -19.14 19.50 6.33
N SER A 9 -17.95 20.07 6.60
CA SER A 9 -17.61 21.36 6.03
C SER A 9 -17.55 21.23 4.51
N ALA A 10 -18.56 21.81 3.85
CA ALA A 10 -18.52 22.16 2.45
C ALA A 10 -17.23 22.95 2.17
N GLY A 11 -16.30 22.37 1.41
CA GLY A 11 -15.12 23.13 0.97
C GLY A 11 -13.90 22.34 0.48
N GLU A 12 -13.72 21.07 0.84
CA GLU A 12 -12.56 20.29 0.37
C GLU A 12 -12.81 19.81 -1.07
N LYS A 13 -12.13 20.40 -2.06
CA LYS A 13 -12.23 19.96 -3.45
C LYS A 13 -11.62 18.57 -3.56
N VAL A 14 -12.42 17.62 -4.07
CA VAL A 14 -11.92 16.29 -4.47
C VAL A 14 -10.71 16.47 -5.40
N PRO A 15 -9.53 15.90 -5.08
CA PRO A 15 -8.36 16.00 -5.93
C PRO A 15 -8.65 15.46 -7.35
N PRO A 16 -8.03 16.02 -8.40
CA PRO A 16 -8.19 15.51 -9.76
C PRO A 16 -7.85 14.02 -9.85
N GLY A 17 -8.75 13.21 -10.44
CA GLY A 17 -8.56 11.76 -10.60
C GLY A 17 -9.14 10.91 -9.46
N VAL A 18 -9.66 11.51 -8.40
CA VAL A 18 -10.31 10.78 -7.29
C VAL A 18 -11.81 10.69 -7.52
N ASP A 19 -12.36 9.47 -7.48
CA ASP A 19 -13.82 9.25 -7.42
C ASP A 19 -14.26 9.14 -5.93
N PRO A 20 -15.10 10.06 -5.43
CA PRO A 20 -15.57 10.05 -4.05
C PRO A 20 -16.72 9.05 -3.80
N ASN A 21 -17.22 8.37 -4.85
CA ASN A 21 -18.35 7.43 -4.77
C ASN A 21 -17.94 5.96 -4.85
N VAL A 22 -16.65 5.67 -5.08
CA VAL A 22 -16.09 4.31 -5.06
C VAL A 22 -15.18 4.19 -3.86
N ALA A 23 -15.46 3.27 -2.93
CA ALA A 23 -14.67 3.13 -1.71
C ALA A 23 -13.20 2.75 -2.01
N HIS A 24 -12.28 3.30 -1.22
CA HIS A 24 -10.85 2.97 -1.31
C HIS A 24 -10.32 2.55 0.05
N VAL A 25 -9.57 1.45 0.10
CA VAL A 25 -9.07 0.89 1.35
C VAL A 25 -8.31 1.93 2.18
N ALA A 26 -7.37 2.68 1.59
CA ALA A 26 -6.61 3.71 2.31
C ALA A 26 -7.51 4.77 2.98
N ARG A 27 -8.62 5.18 2.34
CA ARG A 27 -9.55 6.18 2.90
C ARG A 27 -10.42 5.58 4.02
N ILE A 28 -10.73 4.29 3.95
CA ILE A 28 -11.37 3.55 5.05
C ILE A 28 -10.42 3.51 6.27
N TRP A 29 -9.12 3.29 6.03
CA TRP A 29 -8.10 3.38 7.09
C TRP A 29 -8.05 4.77 7.72
N ASN A 30 -8.04 5.83 6.90
CA ASN A 30 -8.11 7.22 7.37
C ASN A 30 -9.34 7.46 8.27
N TYR A 31 -10.52 6.97 7.85
CA TYR A 31 -11.73 7.03 8.67
C TYR A 31 -11.55 6.35 10.04
N TRP A 32 -11.00 5.13 10.10
CA TRP A 32 -10.79 4.43 11.37
C TRP A 32 -9.74 5.06 12.28
N LEU A 33 -8.80 5.80 11.69
CA LEU A 33 -7.82 6.61 12.41
C LEU A 33 -8.40 7.93 12.92
N GLY A 34 -9.62 8.29 12.50
CA GLY A 34 -10.29 9.54 12.87
C GLY A 34 -9.85 10.74 12.03
N ASP A 35 -9.23 10.49 10.88
CA ASP A 35 -8.84 11.51 9.92
C ASP A 35 -10.04 11.97 9.07
N LYS A 36 -9.89 13.08 8.34
CA LYS A 36 -10.92 13.70 7.50
C LYS A 36 -10.77 13.36 6.01
N ASP A 37 -9.64 12.76 5.62
CA ASP A 37 -9.35 12.36 4.23
C ASP A 37 -10.09 11.06 3.86
N ASN A 38 -11.42 11.13 3.88
CA ASN A 38 -12.35 10.06 3.52
C ASN A 38 -13.70 10.62 3.07
N TYR A 39 -14.39 9.87 2.21
CA TYR A 39 -15.73 10.20 1.74
C TYR A 39 -16.78 9.29 2.39
N GLU A 40 -18.04 9.63 2.13
CA GLU A 40 -19.20 8.93 2.70
C GLU A 40 -19.21 7.44 2.36
N VAL A 41 -18.84 7.09 1.12
CA VAL A 41 -18.76 5.68 0.69
C VAL A 41 -17.71 4.90 1.50
N ASP A 42 -16.60 5.53 1.88
CA ASP A 42 -15.54 4.89 2.67
C ASP A 42 -16.02 4.64 4.11
N ARG A 43 -16.74 5.60 4.69
CA ARG A 43 -17.32 5.44 6.05
C ARG A 43 -18.33 4.31 6.10
N GLN A 44 -19.22 4.25 5.10
CA GLN A 44 -20.24 3.19 5.01
C GLN A 44 -19.63 1.80 4.89
N VAL A 45 -18.62 1.63 4.03
CA VAL A 45 -17.90 0.35 3.90
C VAL A 45 -17.08 0.07 5.16
N GLY A 46 -16.44 1.07 5.74
CA GLY A 46 -15.68 0.96 6.99
C GLY A 46 -16.55 0.48 8.16
N ASP A 47 -17.77 0.98 8.28
CA ASP A 47 -18.74 0.54 9.29
C ASP A 47 -19.22 -0.90 9.06
N GLN A 48 -19.44 -1.29 7.81
CA GLN A 48 -19.79 -2.69 7.46
C GLN A 48 -18.66 -3.65 7.85
N ILE A 49 -17.41 -3.28 7.57
CA ILE A 49 -16.25 -4.08 7.96
C ILE A 49 -16.14 -4.14 9.49
N LEU A 50 -16.38 -3.04 10.22
CA LEU A 50 -16.38 -3.06 11.68
C LEU A 50 -17.47 -3.96 12.28
N ALA A 51 -18.62 -4.06 11.62
CA ALA A 51 -19.67 -4.99 12.04
C ALA A 51 -19.23 -6.46 11.91
N MET A 52 -18.39 -6.78 10.91
CA MET A 52 -17.87 -8.13 10.66
C MET A 52 -16.59 -8.44 11.45
N LEU A 53 -15.71 -7.44 11.61
CA LEU A 53 -14.39 -7.51 12.24
C LEU A 53 -14.25 -6.41 13.30
N PRO A 54 -14.90 -6.53 14.47
CA PRO A 54 -15.00 -5.45 15.46
C PRO A 54 -13.67 -4.92 15.99
N ASP A 55 -12.62 -5.74 15.96
CA ASP A 55 -11.29 -5.37 16.45
C ASP A 55 -10.38 -4.76 15.38
N VAL A 56 -10.78 -4.72 14.10
CA VAL A 56 -9.91 -4.22 13.02
C VAL A 56 -9.51 -2.76 13.24
N ALA A 57 -10.43 -1.88 13.64
CA ALA A 57 -10.08 -0.48 13.91
C ALA A 57 -9.19 -0.33 15.16
N ARG A 58 -9.29 -1.25 16.13
CA ARG A 58 -8.38 -1.29 17.29
C ARG A 58 -6.98 -1.70 16.84
N LEU A 59 -6.86 -2.70 15.98
CA LEU A 59 -5.60 -3.14 15.38
C LEU A 59 -4.97 -2.03 14.53
N VAL A 60 -5.75 -1.39 13.66
CA VAL A 60 -5.35 -0.24 12.82
C VAL A 60 -4.77 0.88 13.69
N ARG A 61 -5.49 1.31 14.73
CA ARG A 61 -5.02 2.36 15.64
C ARG A 61 -3.82 1.94 16.48
N ALA A 62 -3.73 0.68 16.89
CA ALA A 62 -2.57 0.15 17.60
C ALA A 62 -1.32 0.11 16.71
N HIS A 63 -1.46 -0.32 15.45
CA HIS A 63 -0.42 -0.27 14.44
C HIS A 63 0.04 1.16 14.17
N ALA A 64 -0.89 2.10 13.94
CA ALA A 64 -0.56 3.50 13.72
C ALA A 64 0.12 4.16 14.93
N ARG A 65 -0.31 3.84 16.17
CA ARG A 65 0.33 4.35 17.40
C ARG A 65 1.74 3.83 17.63
N VAL A 66 2.10 2.67 17.09
CA VAL A 66 3.42 2.08 17.25
C VAL A 66 4.33 2.47 16.09
N LEU A 67 3.79 2.63 14.88
CA LEU A 67 4.57 2.93 13.67
C LEU A 67 4.74 4.44 13.41
N LEU A 68 3.84 5.32 13.87
CA LEU A 68 3.93 6.77 13.60
C LEU A 68 4.38 7.60 14.82
N THR A 69 4.86 6.96 15.89
CA THR A 69 5.56 7.67 16.97
C THR A 69 7.06 7.61 16.71
N SER A 70 7.60 8.66 16.07
CA SER A 70 9.05 8.88 16.00
C SER A 70 9.62 8.94 17.42
N THR A 71 10.70 8.22 17.68
CA THR A 71 11.49 8.35 18.91
C THR A 71 12.70 9.24 18.67
N LEU A 72 13.49 9.52 19.71
CA LEU A 72 14.78 10.20 19.55
C LEU A 72 15.77 9.37 18.70
N GLU A 73 15.56 8.06 18.57
CA GLU A 73 16.40 7.17 17.78
C GLU A 73 16.04 7.11 16.28
N GLY A 74 14.93 7.72 15.83
CA GLY A 74 14.57 7.71 14.40
C GLY A 74 13.29 8.46 14.05
N VAL A 75 13.29 9.07 12.86
CA VAL A 75 12.15 9.78 12.28
C VAL A 75 11.36 8.81 11.39
N THR A 76 10.03 8.76 11.57
CA THR A 76 9.12 8.10 10.62
C THR A 76 8.28 9.14 9.90
N ASP A 77 8.10 8.95 8.60
CA ASP A 77 7.31 9.83 7.73
C ASP A 77 6.35 9.01 6.87
N TYR A 78 5.29 9.66 6.38
CA TYR A 78 4.27 9.05 5.52
C TYR A 78 4.12 9.85 4.24
N ILE A 79 4.08 9.16 3.10
CA ILE A 79 4.00 9.75 1.77
C ILE A 79 2.73 9.20 1.10
N GLU A 80 1.82 10.10 0.75
CA GLU A 80 0.69 9.77 -0.12
C GLU A 80 1.16 9.83 -1.59
N ALA A 81 1.34 8.68 -2.21
CA ALA A 81 1.75 8.57 -3.62
C ALA A 81 1.25 7.25 -4.25
N ASP A 82 1.03 7.27 -5.57
CA ASP A 82 0.79 6.04 -6.36
C ASP A 82 2.12 5.35 -6.63
N LEU A 83 2.14 4.02 -6.47
CA LEU A 83 3.32 3.20 -6.77
C LEU A 83 3.76 3.31 -8.24
N ARG A 84 2.85 3.67 -9.15
CA ARG A 84 3.16 3.95 -10.56
C ARG A 84 3.98 5.22 -10.78
N ASP A 85 4.15 6.06 -9.76
CA ASP A 85 5.05 7.21 -9.76
C ASP A 85 6.20 7.02 -8.74
N PRO A 86 7.15 6.12 -9.02
CA PRO A 86 8.27 5.84 -8.12
C PRO A 86 9.19 7.05 -7.93
N ASP A 87 9.23 8.00 -8.87
CA ASP A 87 10.07 9.20 -8.76
C ASP A 87 9.54 10.16 -7.68
N THR A 88 8.22 10.32 -7.58
CA THR A 88 7.62 11.09 -6.49
C THR A 88 7.87 10.43 -5.13
N ILE A 89 7.71 9.11 -5.04
CA ILE A 89 8.00 8.36 -3.79
C ILE A 89 9.44 8.60 -3.33
N LEU A 90 10.40 8.45 -4.23
CA LEU A 90 11.82 8.61 -3.90
C LEU A 90 12.17 10.05 -3.50
N ARG A 91 11.61 11.04 -4.21
CA ARG A 91 11.82 12.45 -3.91
C ARG A 91 11.31 12.81 -2.51
N GLU A 92 10.11 12.36 -2.15
CA GLU A 92 9.55 12.64 -0.83
C GLU A 92 10.26 11.83 0.25
N ALA A 93 10.64 10.57 -0.01
CA ALA A 93 11.38 9.74 0.93
C ALA A 93 12.76 10.32 1.28
N ALA A 94 13.43 10.99 0.34
CA ALA A 94 14.72 11.65 0.56
C ALA A 94 14.66 12.83 1.55
N ARG A 95 13.46 13.28 1.94
CA ARG A 95 13.28 14.27 3.01
C ARG A 95 13.56 13.68 4.39
N THR A 96 13.48 12.36 4.52
CA THR A 96 13.58 11.63 5.80
C THR A 96 14.68 10.58 5.80
N LEU A 97 14.92 9.90 4.66
CA LEU A 97 15.95 8.86 4.51
C LEU A 97 17.26 9.41 3.94
N ASP A 98 18.38 8.91 4.45
CA ASP A 98 19.72 9.16 3.91
C ASP A 98 20.05 8.11 2.82
N PHE A 99 19.99 8.54 1.56
CA PHE A 99 20.30 7.70 0.39
C PHE A 99 21.80 7.47 0.16
N ASP A 100 22.67 8.01 1.02
CA ASP A 100 24.10 7.65 1.03
C ASP A 100 24.40 6.43 1.92
N GLN A 101 23.40 5.94 2.66
CA GLN A 101 23.50 4.76 3.52
C GLN A 101 22.58 3.61 3.06
N PRO A 102 22.88 2.34 3.39
CA PRO A 102 22.01 1.22 3.04
C PRO A 102 20.59 1.38 3.57
N ILE A 103 19.59 1.24 2.69
CA ILE A 103 18.16 1.33 3.02
C ILE A 103 17.51 -0.05 2.86
N ALA A 104 16.57 -0.39 3.74
CA ALA A 104 15.69 -1.53 3.55
C ALA A 104 14.40 -1.09 2.83
N LEU A 105 14.22 -1.52 1.58
CA LEU A 105 12.98 -1.35 0.83
C LEU A 105 12.04 -2.52 1.14
N MET A 106 10.78 -2.24 1.43
CA MET A 106 9.76 -3.27 1.67
C MET A 106 8.54 -3.03 0.77
N LEU A 107 8.22 -4.00 -0.08
CA LEU A 107 7.04 -3.96 -0.96
C LEU A 107 6.14 -5.16 -0.63
N MET A 108 5.09 -4.91 0.14
CA MET A 108 4.26 -5.97 0.73
C MET A 108 2.87 -5.98 0.10
N GLY A 109 2.64 -6.84 -0.88
CA GLY A 109 1.30 -7.11 -1.43
C GLY A 109 0.72 -5.92 -2.17
N ILE A 110 1.61 -5.08 -2.70
CA ILE A 110 1.23 -3.83 -3.38
C ILE A 110 1.46 -3.93 -4.89
N VAL A 111 2.44 -4.72 -5.32
CA VAL A 111 2.79 -4.85 -6.74
C VAL A 111 1.77 -5.70 -7.50
N GLU A 112 1.04 -6.59 -6.84
CA GLU A 112 -0.05 -7.38 -7.44
C GLU A 112 -1.14 -6.51 -8.09
N PHE A 113 -1.30 -5.25 -7.68
CA PHE A 113 -2.24 -4.29 -8.26
C PHE A 113 -1.73 -3.58 -9.53
N ILE A 114 -0.50 -3.85 -9.96
CA ILE A 114 0.05 -3.39 -11.25
C ILE A 114 -0.12 -4.52 -12.26
N THR A 115 -1.26 -4.59 -12.95
CA THR A 115 -1.60 -5.77 -13.75
C THR A 115 -0.71 -6.00 -14.97
N ASP A 116 -0.03 -4.97 -15.45
CA ASP A 116 1.01 -5.10 -16.47
C ASP A 116 2.34 -5.51 -15.82
N ASN A 117 2.88 -6.65 -16.26
CA ASN A 117 4.10 -7.20 -15.68
C ASN A 117 5.33 -6.34 -16.01
N ASP A 118 5.45 -5.83 -17.22
CA ASP A 118 6.61 -5.02 -17.63
C ASP A 118 6.64 -3.70 -16.86
N GLU A 119 5.47 -3.09 -16.66
CA GLU A 119 5.29 -1.91 -15.80
C GLU A 119 5.68 -2.21 -14.34
N ALA A 120 5.18 -3.31 -13.78
CA ALA A 120 5.52 -3.74 -12.42
C ALA A 120 7.04 -3.94 -12.24
N TYR A 121 7.68 -4.63 -13.19
CA TYR A 121 9.14 -4.82 -13.18
C TYR A 121 9.90 -3.50 -13.29
N ALA A 122 9.44 -2.58 -14.14
CA ALA A 122 10.07 -1.28 -14.32
C ALA A 122 10.01 -0.43 -13.04
N ILE A 123 8.83 -0.40 -12.38
CA ILE A 123 8.64 0.32 -11.11
C ILE A 123 9.56 -0.23 -10.02
N VAL A 124 9.56 -1.55 -9.83
CA VAL A 124 10.37 -2.16 -8.76
C VAL A 124 11.86 -1.96 -9.02
N ARG A 125 12.33 -2.12 -10.27
CA ARG A 125 13.72 -1.80 -10.64
C ARG A 125 14.07 -0.35 -10.32
N ARG A 126 13.20 0.59 -10.69
CA ARG A 126 13.42 2.02 -10.42
C ARG A 126 13.57 2.32 -8.93
N LEU A 127 12.77 1.68 -8.08
CA LEU A 127 12.85 1.81 -6.61
C LEU A 127 14.10 1.13 -6.03
N LEU A 128 14.52 -0.02 -6.58
CA LEU A 128 15.73 -0.74 -6.16
C LEU A 128 17.03 -0.06 -6.60
N ASP A 129 17.01 0.66 -7.71
CA ASP A 129 18.18 1.34 -8.24
C ASP A 129 18.58 2.56 -7.40
N ALA A 130 17.64 3.17 -6.69
CA ALA A 130 17.88 4.41 -5.95
C ALA A 130 18.74 4.24 -4.67
N PRO A 131 18.50 3.26 -3.79
CA PRO A 131 19.36 3.03 -2.62
C PRO A 131 20.76 2.55 -3.01
N PRO A 132 21.80 2.79 -2.19
CA PRO A 132 23.17 2.37 -2.49
C PRO A 132 23.34 0.85 -2.34
N SER A 133 24.45 0.31 -2.87
CA SER A 133 24.85 -1.08 -2.66
C SER A 133 24.87 -1.45 -1.17
N GLY A 134 24.53 -2.70 -0.86
CA GLY A 134 24.36 -3.17 0.51
C GLY A 134 22.98 -2.93 1.14
N SER A 135 22.09 -2.23 0.43
CA SER A 135 20.65 -2.10 0.74
C SER A 135 19.92 -3.45 0.70
N TYR A 136 18.72 -3.51 1.27
CA TYR A 136 17.92 -4.73 1.34
C TYR A 136 16.57 -4.55 0.65
N LEU A 137 16.04 -5.63 0.09
CA LEU A 137 14.66 -5.74 -0.35
C LEU A 137 13.96 -6.82 0.45
N ALA A 138 12.78 -6.50 0.98
CA ALA A 138 11.76 -7.48 1.32
C ALA A 138 10.58 -7.34 0.34
N PHE A 139 10.10 -8.43 -0.23
CA PHE A 139 9.07 -8.42 -1.26
C PHE A 139 8.03 -9.52 -1.00
N TYR A 140 6.75 -9.17 -1.00
CA TYR A 140 5.62 -10.10 -0.97
C TYR A 140 4.70 -9.77 -2.15
N ASP A 141 4.35 -10.78 -2.94
CA ASP A 141 3.52 -10.64 -4.14
C ASP A 141 2.81 -11.96 -4.47
N GLY A 142 1.63 -11.87 -5.08
CA GLY A 142 0.84 -13.04 -5.46
C GLY A 142 1.51 -13.87 -6.54
N THR A 143 1.69 -15.18 -6.30
CA THR A 143 2.28 -16.11 -7.28
C THR A 143 1.34 -17.26 -7.66
N ASN A 144 1.45 -17.74 -8.91
CA ASN A 144 0.76 -18.92 -9.42
C ASN A 144 1.72 -20.09 -9.75
N VAL A 145 2.97 -20.08 -9.26
CA VAL A 145 3.91 -21.19 -9.49
C VAL A 145 3.61 -22.40 -8.62
N VAL A 146 3.31 -22.19 -7.33
CA VAL A 146 3.14 -23.27 -6.36
C VAL A 146 1.77 -23.94 -6.53
N HIS A 147 0.72 -23.14 -6.70
CA HIS A 147 -0.66 -23.61 -6.79
C HIS A 147 -1.41 -22.93 -7.93
N ARG A 148 -0.93 -23.11 -9.18
CA ARG A 148 -1.44 -22.41 -10.38
C ARG A 148 -2.96 -22.29 -10.44
N GLU A 149 -3.68 -23.41 -10.47
CA GLU A 149 -5.13 -23.40 -10.62
C GLU A 149 -5.86 -22.73 -9.44
N ALA A 150 -5.32 -22.85 -8.22
CA ALA A 150 -5.93 -22.24 -7.04
C ALA A 150 -5.65 -20.73 -7.00
N SER A 151 -4.40 -20.31 -7.24
CA SER A 151 -4.00 -18.90 -7.31
C SER A 151 -4.72 -18.15 -8.43
N ASP A 152 -4.80 -18.75 -9.62
CA ASP A 152 -5.50 -18.14 -10.76
C ASP A 152 -7.00 -18.01 -10.48
N ARG A 153 -7.60 -19.01 -9.80
CA ARG A 153 -9.00 -18.93 -9.37
C ARG A 153 -9.23 -17.86 -8.31
N ILE A 154 -8.32 -17.70 -7.34
CA ILE A 154 -8.40 -16.63 -6.34
C ILE A 154 -8.35 -15.26 -7.00
N ALA A 155 -7.39 -15.05 -7.91
CA ALA A 155 -7.24 -13.80 -8.65
C ALA A 155 -8.47 -13.52 -9.55
N GLN A 156 -9.01 -14.54 -10.22
CA GLN A 156 -10.22 -14.41 -11.02
C GLN A 156 -11.42 -13.97 -10.17
N VAL A 157 -11.71 -14.68 -9.07
CA VAL A 157 -12.83 -14.34 -8.17
C VAL A 157 -12.67 -12.94 -7.60
N TRP A 158 -11.45 -12.54 -7.23
CA TRP A 158 -11.15 -11.19 -6.76
C TRP A 158 -11.48 -10.13 -7.82
N ASN A 159 -10.99 -10.33 -9.04
CA ASN A 159 -11.17 -9.39 -10.16
C ASN A 159 -12.64 -9.28 -10.60
N GLU A 160 -13.39 -10.37 -10.53
CA GLU A 160 -14.84 -10.39 -10.82
C GLU A 160 -15.67 -9.70 -9.72
N SER A 161 -15.13 -9.56 -8.51
CA SER A 161 -15.83 -8.96 -7.36
C SER A 161 -15.84 -7.42 -7.37
N GLY A 162 -15.29 -6.77 -8.40
CA GLY A 162 -15.26 -5.30 -8.53
C GLY A 162 -14.19 -4.61 -7.67
N ASN A 163 -13.26 -5.39 -7.09
CA ASN A 163 -12.08 -4.87 -6.41
C ASN A 163 -11.06 -4.31 -7.41
N THR A 164 -10.07 -3.55 -6.91
CA THR A 164 -8.90 -3.17 -7.71
C THR A 164 -8.27 -4.44 -8.31
N PRO A 165 -8.11 -4.51 -9.65
CA PRO A 165 -7.63 -5.72 -10.30
C PRO A 165 -6.25 -6.14 -9.80
N VAL A 166 -6.04 -7.44 -9.68
CA VAL A 166 -4.77 -8.08 -9.30
C VAL A 166 -4.25 -9.00 -10.39
N ALA A 167 -2.94 -9.15 -10.45
CA ALA A 167 -2.24 -10.12 -11.29
C ALA A 167 -1.36 -11.04 -10.45
N THR A 168 -1.38 -12.34 -10.77
CA THR A 168 -0.45 -13.34 -10.21
C THR A 168 0.77 -13.46 -11.13
N ARG A 169 1.95 -13.57 -10.53
CA ARG A 169 3.22 -13.64 -11.28
C ARG A 169 3.93 -14.97 -11.11
N THR A 170 4.56 -15.42 -12.20
CA THR A 170 5.32 -16.67 -12.22
C THR A 170 6.73 -16.53 -11.66
N GLN A 171 7.35 -15.35 -11.68
CA GLN A 171 8.66 -15.14 -11.06
C GLN A 171 8.77 -13.72 -10.52
N PRO A 172 9.19 -13.53 -9.25
CA PRO A 172 9.27 -12.20 -8.67
C PRO A 172 10.31 -11.35 -9.37
N PHE A 173 11.59 -11.76 -9.53
CA PHE A 173 12.65 -11.03 -10.27
C PHE A 173 13.85 -11.96 -10.55
N ASP A 174 14.50 -11.85 -11.72
CA ASP A 174 15.65 -12.70 -12.12
C ASP A 174 16.97 -12.41 -11.35
N SER A 175 17.09 -11.26 -10.67
CA SER A 175 18.36 -10.73 -10.17
C SER A 175 18.54 -10.81 -8.65
N LEU A 176 17.69 -11.56 -7.94
CA LEU A 176 17.79 -11.74 -6.50
C LEU A 176 18.03 -13.24 -6.24
N ASP A 177 19.27 -13.58 -5.89
CA ASP A 177 19.78 -14.97 -5.88
C ASP A 177 19.14 -15.92 -4.85
N GLU A 178 18.17 -15.50 -4.04
CA GLU A 178 17.43 -16.39 -3.13
C GLU A 178 15.98 -15.96 -2.98
N VAL A 179 15.07 -16.53 -3.78
CA VAL A 179 13.63 -16.31 -3.59
C VAL A 179 12.83 -17.58 -3.81
N ASP A 180 12.48 -18.26 -2.71
CA ASP A 180 11.35 -19.18 -2.70
C ASP A 180 10.05 -18.37 -2.73
N ALA A 181 9.16 -18.75 -3.64
CA ALA A 181 7.97 -18.01 -4.02
C ALA A 181 6.93 -17.97 -2.88
N PHE A 182 7.02 -16.92 -2.05
CA PHE A 182 5.93 -16.33 -1.25
C PHE A 182 6.43 -15.01 -0.63
N CYS A 183 7.69 -14.97 -0.19
CA CYS A 183 8.38 -13.78 0.31
C CYS A 183 9.85 -13.80 -0.14
N ALA A 184 10.33 -12.73 -0.79
CA ALA A 184 11.74 -12.55 -1.12
C ALA A 184 12.43 -11.67 -0.08
N VAL A 185 13.61 -12.06 0.38
CA VAL A 185 14.52 -11.14 1.08
C VAL A 185 15.89 -11.22 0.41
N GLY A 186 16.38 -10.10 -0.11
CA GLY A 186 17.64 -10.06 -0.86
C GLY A 186 18.47 -8.84 -0.48
N ARG A 187 19.79 -8.98 -0.60
CA ARG A 187 20.74 -7.87 -0.43
C ARG A 187 21.17 -7.36 -1.81
N LYS A 188 21.11 -6.05 -2.01
CA LYS A 188 21.63 -5.39 -3.21
C LYS A 188 23.17 -5.53 -3.21
N PRO A 189 23.78 -6.07 -4.28
CA PRO A 189 25.23 -6.24 -4.37
C PRO A 189 25.98 -4.90 -4.36
#